data_AF-A0A1H9A0Q7-F1
#
_entry.id   AF-A0A1H9A0Q7-F1
#
_cell.length_a   1.000
_cell.length_b   1.000
_cell.length_c   1.000
_cell.angle_alpha   90.00
_cell.angle_beta   90.00
_cell.angle_gamma   90.00
#
_symmetry.space_group_name_H-M   'P 1'
#
loop_
_entity.id
_entity.type
_entity.pdbx_description
1 polymer ?
#
loop_
_entity_poly.entity_id
_entity_poly.type
_entity_poly.pdbx_seq_one_letter_code
_entity_poly.pdbx_strand_id
1 'polypeptide(L)'
;MVTLAERKSRYILAAQVPGKQASGVTAAITRLLRPHKDKCYTMTFDNGKEFAEHETISAKLNADVYFAHPYRSWERGLNENSNGLLRQYFPKVMELIEVTQEQVQWAVDRLNHRPRKVLVFRTPFEIFFGKTVRYTKSPLGVALRN
;
A
#
# COMPACT_ATOMS: atom_id res chain seq x y z
N MET A 1 4.87 -7.79 8.16
CA MET A 1 4.63 -6.56 7.36
C MET A 1 3.15 -6.49 6.98
N VAL A 2 2.56 -5.29 7.00
CA VAL A 2 1.22 -4.99 6.50
C VAL A 2 1.33 -4.05 5.30
N THR A 3 0.49 -4.25 4.29
CA THR A 3 0.42 -3.43 3.08
C THR A 3 -1.03 -3.01 2.86
N LEU A 4 -1.24 -1.73 2.52
CA LEU A 4 -2.53 -1.16 2.18
C LEU A 4 -2.40 -0.51 0.80
N ALA A 5 -3.40 -0.69 -0.05
CA ALA A 5 -3.42 -0.13 -1.39
C ALA A 5 -4.74 0.61 -1.65
N GLU A 6 -4.65 1.90 -1.99
CA GLU A 6 -5.82 2.70 -2.34
C GLU A 6 -6.33 2.31 -3.75
N ARG A 7 -7.63 2.05 -3.86
CA ARG A 7 -8.24 1.41 -5.03
C ARG A 7 -8.25 2.26 -6.30
N LYS A 8 -8.19 3.58 -6.23
CA LYS A 8 -8.25 4.47 -7.40
C LYS A 8 -6.87 4.87 -7.87
N SER A 9 -6.10 5.50 -6.98
CA SER A 9 -4.75 6.00 -7.19
C SER A 9 -3.67 4.92 -7.19
N ARG A 10 -3.94 3.72 -6.66
CA ARG A 10 -2.92 2.69 -6.42
C ARG A 10 -1.85 3.11 -5.41
N TYR A 11 -2.12 4.13 -4.60
CA TYR A 11 -1.19 4.60 -3.57
C TYR A 11 -1.01 3.51 -2.51
N ILE A 12 0.24 3.21 -2.19
CA ILE A 12 0.62 2.12 -1.29
C ILE A 12 1.09 2.73 0.03
N LEU A 13 0.65 2.13 1.12
CA LEU A 13 1.21 2.31 2.45
C LEU A 13 1.66 0.95 2.95
N ALA A 14 2.82 0.88 3.61
CA ALA A 14 3.28 -0.36 4.21
C ALA A 14 4.05 -0.10 5.50
N ALA A 15 3.94 -1.06 6.43
CA ALA A 15 4.69 -1.04 7.66
C ALA A 15 5.20 -2.43 8.02
N GLN A 16 6.42 -2.50 8.54
CA GLN A 16 6.91 -3.66 9.25
C GLN A 16 6.02 -3.84 10.50
N VAL A 17 5.60 -5.09 10.73
CA VAL A 17 5.00 -5.50 12.00
C VAL A 17 5.79 -6.69 12.55
N PRO A 18 6.16 -6.71 13.85
CA PRO A 18 7.00 -7.77 14.45
C PRO A 18 6.36 -9.16 14.40
N GLY A 19 5.03 -9.20 14.30
CA GLY A 19 4.25 -10.43 14.22
C GLY A 19 2.87 -10.18 13.63
N LYS A 20 2.06 -11.24 13.56
CA LYS A 20 0.69 -11.21 13.04
C LYS A 20 -0.37 -10.99 14.13
N GLN A 21 0.02 -10.52 15.31
CA GLN A 21 -0.95 -10.23 16.37
C GLN A 21 -1.86 -9.07 15.94
N ALA A 22 -3.16 -9.23 16.19
CA ALA A 22 -4.18 -8.28 15.75
C ALA A 22 -3.93 -6.86 16.27
N SER A 23 -3.50 -6.72 17.53
CA SER A 23 -3.17 -5.43 18.15
C SER A 23 -2.02 -4.70 17.43
N GLY A 24 -0.94 -5.42 17.10
CA GLY A 24 0.20 -4.87 16.37
C GLY A 24 -0.16 -4.44 14.96
N VAL A 25 -0.94 -5.26 14.24
CA VAL A 25 -1.45 -4.94 12.89
C VAL A 25 -2.39 -3.74 12.93
N THR A 26 -3.32 -3.70 13.89
CA THR A 26 -4.27 -2.59 14.10
C THR A 26 -3.56 -1.28 14.40
N ALA A 27 -2.54 -1.30 15.28
CA ALA A 27 -1.74 -0.12 15.56
C ALA A 27 -0.98 0.38 14.32
N ALA A 28 -0.42 -0.54 13.52
CA ALA A 28 0.27 -0.19 12.28
C ALA A 28 -0.67 0.41 11.24
N ILE A 29 -1.84 -0.21 10.97
CA ILE A 29 -2.84 0.29 10.03
C ILE A 29 -3.33 1.67 10.44
N THR A 30 -3.69 1.83 11.72
CA THR A 30 -4.14 3.12 12.26
C THR A 30 -3.07 4.20 12.06
N ARG A 31 -1.80 3.89 12.37
CA ARG A 31 -0.68 4.84 12.19
C ARG A 31 -0.50 5.24 10.73
N LEU A 32 -0.56 4.28 9.80
CA LEU A 32 -0.42 4.53 8.36
C LEU A 32 -1.55 5.39 7.81
N LEU A 33 -2.80 5.15 8.24
CA LEU A 33 -3.97 5.82 7.68
C LEU A 33 -4.34 7.12 8.38
N ARG A 34 -3.89 7.36 9.62
CA ARG A 34 -4.22 8.58 10.38
C ARG A 34 -3.92 9.89 9.62
N PRO A 35 -2.78 10.04 8.91
CA PRO A 35 -2.51 11.22 8.08
C PRO A 35 -3.43 11.37 6.86
N HIS A 36 -4.20 10.33 6.55
CA HIS A 36 -5.04 10.22 5.36
C HIS A 36 -6.51 9.93 5.71
N LYS A 37 -6.89 10.09 6.99
CA LYS A 37 -8.23 9.73 7.49
C LYS A 37 -9.35 10.38 6.68
N ASP A 38 -9.16 11.63 6.27
CA ASP A 38 -10.18 12.41 5.54
C ASP A 38 -10.38 11.92 4.09
N LYS A 39 -9.52 11.01 3.61
CA LYS A 39 -9.59 10.35 2.29
C LYS A 39 -9.92 8.86 2.39
N CYS A 40 -10.05 8.31 3.60
CA CYS A 40 -10.24 6.89 3.83
C CYS A 40 -11.65 6.62 4.37
N TYR A 41 -12.62 6.44 3.48
CA TYR A 41 -14.02 6.21 3.87
C TYR A 41 -14.33 4.75 4.17
N THR A 42 -13.71 3.83 3.43
CA THR A 42 -13.96 2.39 3.54
C THR A 42 -12.67 1.60 3.44
N MET A 43 -12.57 0.50 4.17
CA MET A 43 -11.49 -0.47 4.11
C MET A 43 -12.04 -1.86 3.83
N THR A 44 -11.25 -2.72 3.20
CA THR A 44 -11.62 -4.12 3.01
C THR A 44 -10.44 -5.02 3.30
N PHE A 45 -10.65 -5.97 4.21
CA PHE A 45 -9.66 -6.95 4.63
C PHE A 45 -10.06 -8.37 4.18
N ASP A 46 -9.14 -9.31 4.29
CA ASP A 46 -9.53 -10.73 4.28
C ASP A 46 -9.92 -11.18 5.69
N ASN A 47 -10.43 -12.41 5.81
CA ASN A 47 -10.84 -13.01 7.07
C ASN A 47 -9.64 -13.49 7.92
N GLY A 48 -8.45 -12.90 7.74
CA GLY A 48 -7.27 -13.17 8.54
C GLY A 48 -7.45 -12.75 9.99
N LYS A 49 -6.92 -13.55 10.92
CA LYS A 49 -7.00 -13.29 12.37
C LYS A 49 -6.26 -12.02 12.79
N GLU A 50 -5.29 -11.59 11.99
CA GLU A 50 -4.59 -10.30 12.15
C GLU A 50 -5.52 -9.08 12.06
N PHE A 51 -6.73 -9.23 11.50
CA PHE A 51 -7.75 -8.18 11.38
C PHE A 51 -8.88 -8.31 12.41
N ALA A 52 -8.73 -9.15 13.44
CA ALA A 52 -9.77 -9.37 14.45
C ALA A 52 -10.20 -8.07 15.15
N GLU A 53 -9.28 -7.13 15.37
CA GLU A 53 -9.53 -5.83 16.02
C GLU A 53 -10.01 -4.72 15.04
N HIS A 54 -10.59 -5.08 13.90
CA HIS A 54 -11.06 -4.15 12.87
C HIS A 54 -12.04 -3.07 13.37
N GLU A 55 -12.86 -3.35 14.37
CA GLU A 55 -13.76 -2.35 14.99
C GLU A 55 -12.97 -1.18 15.60
N THR A 56 -11.79 -1.46 16.18
CA THR A 56 -10.89 -0.42 16.70
C THR A 56 -10.34 0.44 15.57
N ILE A 57 -10.04 -0.16 14.42
CA ILE A 57 -9.59 0.56 13.23
C ILE A 57 -10.71 1.49 12.74
N SER A 58 -11.92 0.95 12.61
CA SER A 58 -13.10 1.70 12.18
C SER A 58 -13.38 2.91 13.09
N ALA A 59 -13.40 2.70 14.41
CA ALA A 59 -13.64 3.77 15.37
C ALA A 59 -12.56 4.87 15.33
N LYS A 60 -11.27 4.50 15.20
CA LYS A 60 -10.16 5.48 15.19
C LYS A 60 -10.06 6.27 13.90
N LEU A 61 -10.46 5.68 12.78
CA LEU A 61 -10.36 6.31 11.45
C LEU A 61 -11.69 6.89 10.96
N ASN A 62 -12.79 6.63 11.66
CA ASN A 62 -14.15 6.95 11.22
C ASN A 62 -14.42 6.45 9.79
N ALA A 63 -14.15 5.17 9.59
CA ALA A 63 -14.20 4.51 8.28
C ALA A 63 -14.85 3.13 8.39
N ASP A 64 -15.66 2.76 7.40
CA ASP A 64 -16.35 1.47 7.39
C ASP A 64 -15.37 0.34 7.04
N VAL A 65 -15.49 -0.80 7.71
CA VAL A 65 -14.67 -1.99 7.40
C VAL A 65 -15.56 -3.08 6.83
N TYR A 66 -15.11 -3.65 5.71
CA TYR A 66 -15.71 -4.80 5.06
C TYR A 66 -14.72 -5.96 4.99
N PHE A 67 -15.24 -7.18 4.79
CA PHE A 67 -14.43 -8.38 4.59
C PHE A 67 -14.71 -8.99 3.23
N ALA A 68 -13.65 -9.45 2.57
CA ALA A 68 -13.76 -10.21 1.34
C ALA A 68 -14.48 -11.54 1.60
N HIS A 69 -15.26 -11.99 0.62
CA HIS A 69 -15.97 -13.26 0.71
C HIS A 69 -14.98 -14.44 0.75
N PRO A 70 -15.29 -15.53 1.48
CA PRO A 70 -14.50 -16.75 1.45
C PRO A 70 -14.28 -17.26 0.02
N TYR A 71 -13.06 -17.68 -0.28
CA TYR A 71 -12.65 -18.23 -1.59
C TYR A 71 -12.77 -17.27 -2.79
N ARG A 72 -12.90 -15.95 -2.58
CA ARG A 72 -12.97 -14.92 -3.63
C ARG A 72 -11.68 -14.09 -3.70
N SER A 73 -10.56 -14.72 -4.06
CA SER A 73 -9.24 -14.05 -4.08
C SER A 73 -9.19 -12.80 -4.98
N TRP A 74 -9.98 -12.77 -6.06
CA TRP A 74 -10.02 -11.63 -7.00
C TRP A 74 -10.53 -10.32 -6.38
N GLU A 75 -11.31 -10.37 -5.29
CA GLU A 75 -11.74 -9.17 -4.57
C GLU A 75 -10.55 -8.40 -3.96
N ARG A 76 -9.39 -9.05 -3.87
CA ARG A 76 -8.14 -8.52 -3.31
C ARG A 76 -7.00 -8.45 -4.32
N GLY A 77 -7.28 -8.59 -5.62
CA GLY A 77 -6.24 -8.66 -6.66
C GLY A 77 -5.26 -7.47 -6.65
N LEU A 78 -5.74 -6.28 -6.28
CA LEU A 78 -4.86 -5.10 -6.12
C LEU A 78 -3.86 -5.26 -4.97
N ASN A 79 -4.29 -5.80 -3.83
CA ASN A 79 -3.43 -5.98 -2.67
C ASN A 79 -2.35 -7.03 -2.97
N GLU A 80 -2.73 -8.14 -3.61
CA GLU A 80 -1.80 -9.19 -4.05
C GLU A 80 -0.77 -8.65 -5.05
N ASN A 81 -1.20 -7.85 -6.03
CA ASN A 81 -0.29 -7.17 -6.95
C ASN A 81 0.67 -6.22 -6.21
N SER A 82 0.15 -5.42 -5.28
CA SER A 82 0.94 -4.46 -4.50
C SER A 82 1.98 -5.15 -3.63
N ASN A 83 1.63 -6.27 -3.01
CA ASN A 83 2.56 -7.12 -2.26
C ASN A 83 3.66 -7.69 -3.16
N GLY A 84 3.30 -8.19 -4.35
CA GLY A 84 4.27 -8.69 -5.32
C GLY A 84 5.26 -7.61 -5.76
N LEU A 85 4.78 -6.38 -5.99
CA LEU A 85 5.63 -5.24 -6.34
C LEU A 85 6.56 -4.81 -5.20
N LEU A 86 6.05 -4.78 -3.97
CA LEU A 86 6.86 -4.47 -2.81
C LEU A 86 7.95 -5.54 -2.60
N ARG A 87 7.63 -6.81 -2.85
CA ARG A 87 8.59 -7.92 -2.77
C ARG A 87 9.73 -7.83 -3.79
N GLN A 88 9.59 -7.08 -4.89
CA GLN A 88 10.69 -6.88 -5.85
C GLN A 88 11.88 -6.12 -5.25
N TYR A 89 11.66 -5.37 -4.16
CA TYR A 89 12.70 -4.59 -3.48
C TYR A 89 13.42 -5.34 -2.36
N PHE A 90 12.94 -6.53 -2.00
CA PHE A 90 13.51 -7.33 -0.91
C PHE A 90 13.98 -8.68 -1.47
N PRO A 91 15.23 -9.10 -1.21
CA PRO A 91 15.74 -10.39 -1.68
C PRO A 91 14.82 -11.53 -1.25
N LYS A 92 14.62 -12.54 -2.12
CA LYS A 92 13.77 -13.70 -1.78
C LYS A 92 14.26 -14.45 -0.54
N VAL A 93 15.59 -14.48 -0.32
CA VAL A 93 16.29 -15.20 0.76
C VAL A 93 16.37 -14.39 2.06
N MET A 94 16.06 -13.10 2.02
CA MET A 94 16.00 -12.28 3.24
C MET A 94 14.67 -12.57 3.95
N GLU A 95 14.76 -13.04 5.18
CA GLU A 95 13.60 -13.12 6.07
C GLU A 95 13.03 -11.71 6.22
N LEU A 96 11.71 -11.56 6.05
CA LEU A 96 11.04 -10.25 6.17
C LEU A 96 11.18 -9.61 7.56
N ILE A 97 11.74 -10.37 8.52
CA ILE A 97 12.09 -9.93 9.87
C ILE A 97 13.27 -8.95 9.86
N GLU A 98 14.22 -9.11 8.93
CA GLU A 98 15.43 -8.26 8.85
C GLU A 98 15.19 -6.94 8.10
N VAL A 99 14.04 -6.80 7.44
CA VAL A 99 13.70 -5.58 6.71
C VAL A 99 13.30 -4.49 7.70
N THR A 100 14.09 -3.42 7.75
CA THR A 100 13.80 -2.24 8.58
C THR A 100 12.61 -1.45 8.04
N GLN A 101 11.92 -0.72 8.91
CA GLN A 101 10.84 0.18 8.49
C GLN A 101 11.30 1.25 7.48
N GLU A 102 12.57 1.69 7.58
CA GLU A 102 13.17 2.65 6.65
C GLU A 102 13.28 2.06 5.24
N GLN A 103 13.75 0.82 5.12
CA GLN A 103 13.81 0.12 3.82
C GLN A 103 12.42 -0.11 3.22
N VAL A 104 11.41 -0.40 4.06
CA VAL A 104 10.01 -0.48 3.63
C VAL A 104 9.56 0.87 3.06
N GLN A 105 9.81 1.97 3.76
CA GLN A 105 9.39 3.29 3.32
C GLN A 105 10.10 3.69 2.01
N TRP A 106 11.40 3.43 1.90
CA TRP A 106 12.16 3.66 0.68
C TRP A 106 11.57 2.92 -0.53
N ALA A 107 11.17 1.66 -0.37
CA ALA A 107 10.54 0.89 -1.44
C ALA A 107 9.14 1.42 -1.80
N VAL A 108 8.33 1.76 -0.78
CA VAL A 108 7.00 2.35 -0.95
C VAL A 108 7.07 3.69 -1.69
N ASP A 109 8.01 4.56 -1.32
CA ASP A 109 8.18 5.87 -1.94
C ASP A 109 8.50 5.72 -3.44
N ARG A 110 9.39 4.79 -3.79
CA ARG A 110 9.69 4.48 -5.20
C ARG A 110 8.47 3.94 -5.93
N LEU A 111 7.67 3.06 -5.31
CA LEU A 111 6.46 2.52 -5.91
C LEU A 111 5.37 3.58 -6.13
N ASN A 112 5.25 4.54 -5.20
CA ASN A 112 4.29 5.64 -5.26
C ASN A 112 4.69 6.74 -6.24
N HIS A 113 5.99 6.86 -6.56
CA HIS A 113 6.51 7.78 -7.58
C HIS A 113 6.84 7.08 -8.92
N ARG A 114 6.47 5.81 -9.08
CA ARG A 114 6.63 5.06 -10.34
C ARG A 114 5.40 5.24 -11.23
N PRO A 115 5.56 5.76 -12.47
CA PRO A 115 4.48 5.82 -13.47
C PRO A 115 3.77 4.49 -13.67
N ARG A 116 2.44 4.51 -13.76
CA ARG A 116 1.63 3.29 -13.99
C ARG A 116 0.82 3.42 -15.27
N LYS A 117 0.91 2.41 -16.15
CA LYS A 117 0.11 2.35 -17.39
C LYS A 117 -1.40 2.50 -17.11
N VAL A 118 -1.90 1.87 -16.04
CA VAL A 118 -3.32 1.95 -15.61
C VAL A 118 -3.76 3.36 -15.17
N LEU A 119 -2.80 4.25 -14.88
CA LEU A 119 -3.05 5.65 -14.50
C LEU A 119 -2.64 6.61 -15.63
N VAL A 120 -2.61 6.13 -16.88
CA VAL A 120 -2.17 6.91 -18.04
C VAL A 120 -0.75 7.46 -17.82
N PHE A 121 0.13 6.61 -17.29
CA PHE A 121 1.52 6.92 -16.94
C PHE A 121 1.70 8.02 -15.87
N ARG A 122 0.64 8.42 -15.17
CA ARG A 122 0.77 9.18 -13.92
C ARG A 122 1.22 8.27 -12.78
N THR A 123 1.80 8.87 -11.75
CA THR A 123 2.24 8.16 -10.54
C THR A 123 1.08 8.05 -9.54
N PRO A 124 1.08 7.01 -8.68
CA PRO A 124 0.11 6.92 -7.58
C PRO A 124 0.08 8.17 -6.69
N PHE A 125 1.25 8.75 -6.42
CA PHE A 125 1.38 9.98 -5.65
C PHE A 125 0.61 11.15 -6.28
N GLU A 126 0.79 11.36 -7.60
CA GLU A 126 0.10 12.45 -8.32
C GLU A 126 -1.42 12.29 -8.27
N ILE A 127 -1.92 11.08 -8.47
CA ILE A 127 -3.37 10.81 -8.42
C ILE A 127 -3.89 11.00 -7.00
N PHE A 128 -3.21 10.46 -5.98
CA PHE A 128 -3.68 10.49 -4.60
C PHE A 128 -3.67 11.90 -3.99
N PHE A 129 -2.65 12.70 -4.29
CA PHE A 129 -2.51 14.06 -3.76
C PHE A 129 -3.05 15.15 -4.69
N GLY A 130 -3.48 14.80 -5.91
CA GLY A 130 -3.89 15.80 -6.91
C GLY A 130 -2.75 16.72 -7.33
N LYS A 131 -1.50 16.25 -7.21
CA LYS A 131 -0.29 17.01 -7.55
C LYS A 131 0.26 16.56 -8.89
N THR A 132 1.07 17.40 -9.52
CA THR A 132 1.89 17.02 -10.68
C THR A 132 3.33 16.96 -10.22
N VAL A 133 4.02 15.85 -10.47
CA VAL A 133 5.43 15.68 -10.13
C VAL A 133 6.24 15.97 -11.39
N ARG A 134 7.04 17.03 -11.36
CA ARG A 134 8.02 17.29 -12.42
C ARG A 134 9.30 16.54 -12.09
N TYR A 135 9.67 15.57 -12.92
CA TYR A 135 10.99 14.98 -12.84
C TYR A 135 12.02 16.03 -13.25
N THR A 136 12.95 16.36 -12.37
CA THR A 136 13.99 17.39 -12.59
C THR A 136 15.09 16.94 -13.55
N LYS A 137 15.13 15.64 -13.87
CA LYS A 137 15.96 15.10 -14.95
C LYS A 137 15.07 14.83 -16.15
N SER A 138 15.31 15.53 -17.27
CA SER A 138 14.81 15.09 -18.57
C SER A 138 15.13 13.61 -18.74
N PRO A 139 14.21 12.79 -19.28
CA PRO A 139 14.56 11.45 -19.72
C PRO A 139 15.81 11.57 -20.59
N LEU A 140 16.89 10.86 -20.25
CA LEU A 140 17.97 10.63 -21.19
C LEU A 140 17.28 10.08 -22.45
N GLY A 141 17.40 10.78 -23.57
CA GLY A 141 16.66 10.55 -24.81
C GLY A 141 16.97 9.18 -25.42
N VAL A 142 16.50 8.12 -24.78
CA VAL A 142 16.70 6.74 -25.20
C VAL A 142 15.35 6.06 -25.10
N ALA A 143 14.85 5.68 -26.28
CA ALA A 143 13.64 4.92 -26.55
C ALA A 143 12.32 5.73 -26.63
N LEU A 144 12.28 6.72 -27.51
CA LEU A 144 11.19 6.79 -28.48
C LEU A 144 11.84 6.64 -29.86
N ARG A 145 11.85 5.41 -30.40
CA ARG A 145 12.03 5.22 -31.84
C ARG A 145 10.65 5.40 -32.47
N ASN A 146 10.63 6.22 -33.52
CA ASN A 146 9.47 6.56 -34.36
C ASN A 146 8.68 5.35 -34.81
#